data_AF-A0A6M4A0W1-F1
#
_entry.id   AF-A0A6M4A0W1-F1
#
_cell.length_a   1.000
_cell.length_b   1.000
_cell.length_c   1.000
_cell.angle_alpha   90.00
_cell.angle_beta   90.00
_cell.angle_gamma   90.00
#
_symmetry.space_group_name_H-M   'P 1'
#
loop_
_entity.id
_entity.type
_entity.pdbx_description
1 polymer ?
#
loop_
_entity_poly.entity_id
_entity_poly.type
_entity_poly.pdbx_seq_one_letter_code
_entity_poly.pdbx_strand_id
1 'polypeptide(L)'
;MNAREIIRLARFGLVGLSASATHYVSVIALVEINAVNPLIANIGGFFAAFWVSYFGHRFWTFGDRNNINSGAFLRFFATALFGFGLNEILFYLMLAYTAIPYTVALAIAVITVAISTYLLSRVWAFRSQEIQP
;
A
#
# COMPACT_ATOMS: atom_id res chain seq x y z
N MET A 1 23.38 -9.95 4.45
CA MET A 1 22.10 -9.52 5.04
C MET A 1 22.05 -10.01 6.47
N ASN A 2 22.00 -9.10 7.46
CA ASN A 2 22.02 -9.48 8.87
C ASN A 2 20.63 -9.97 9.31
N ALA A 3 20.53 -10.91 10.27
CA ALA A 3 19.23 -11.47 10.72
C ALA A 3 18.20 -10.41 11.15
N ARG A 4 18.66 -9.26 11.67
CA ARG A 4 17.81 -8.12 12.05
C ARG A 4 17.18 -7.40 10.83
N GLU A 5 17.85 -7.38 9.68
CA GLU A 5 17.32 -6.81 8.44
C GLU A 5 16.23 -7.71 7.84
N ILE A 6 16.45 -9.02 7.84
CA ILE A 6 15.46 -10.02 7.39
C ILE A 6 14.18 -9.89 8.20
N ILE A 7 14.27 -9.78 9.52
CA ILE A 7 13.10 -9.63 10.40
C ILE A 7 12.36 -8.32 10.13
N ARG A 8 13.07 -7.21 9.87
CA ARG A 8 12.42 -5.92 9.52
C ARG A 8 11.72 -5.98 8.17
N LEU A 9 12.34 -6.57 7.16
CA LEU A 9 11.72 -6.79 5.85
C LEU A 9 10.48 -7.68 5.95
N ALA A 10 10.56 -8.76 6.75
CA ALA A 10 9.42 -9.65 6.99
C ALA A 10 8.27 -8.92 7.68
N ARG A 11 8.54 -8.14 8.74
CA ARG A 11 7.52 -7.31 9.41
C ARG A 11 6.92 -6.26 8.48
N PHE A 12 7.75 -5.61 7.67
CA PHE A 12 7.29 -4.62 6.68
C PHE A 12 6.35 -5.27 5.66
N GLY A 13 6.73 -6.43 5.11
CA GLY A 13 5.89 -7.21 4.19
C GLY A 13 4.58 -7.67 4.84
N LEU A 14 4.62 -8.12 6.09
CA LEU A 14 3.42 -8.56 6.81
C LEU A 14 2.43 -7.42 7.07
N VAL A 15 2.92 -6.24 7.45
CA VAL A 15 2.09 -5.04 7.62
C VAL A 15 1.50 -4.61 6.27
N GLY A 16 2.30 -4.63 5.20
CA GLY A 16 1.84 -4.35 3.85
C GLY A 16 0.73 -5.29 3.39
N LEU A 17 0.91 -6.59 3.57
CA LEU A 17 -0.10 -7.61 3.26
C LEU A 17 -1.39 -7.41 4.07
N SER A 18 -1.26 -7.10 5.36
CA SER A 18 -2.42 -6.82 6.23
C SER A 18 -3.19 -5.57 5.77
N ALA A 19 -2.47 -4.53 5.36
CA ALA A 19 -3.07 -3.32 4.81
C ALA A 19 -3.77 -3.59 3.47
N SER A 20 -3.13 -4.33 2.55
CA SER A 20 -3.74 -4.72 1.26
C SER A 20 -4.98 -5.60 1.44
N ALA A 21 -4.93 -6.56 2.37
CA ALA A 21 -6.10 -7.38 2.70
C ALA A 21 -7.24 -6.52 3.27
N THR A 22 -6.92 -5.60 4.18
CA THR A 22 -7.89 -4.63 4.72
C THR A 22 -8.48 -3.77 3.61
N HIS A 23 -7.65 -3.28 2.67
CA HIS A 23 -8.11 -2.51 1.51
C HIS A 23 -9.15 -3.30 0.74
N TYR A 24 -8.78 -4.49 0.27
CA TYR A 24 -9.62 -5.33 -0.58
C TYR A 24 -10.96 -5.67 0.08
N VAL A 25 -10.92 -6.11 1.34
CA VAL A 25 -12.13 -6.43 2.12
C VAL A 25 -13.00 -5.19 2.35
N SER A 26 -12.39 -4.03 2.63
CA SER A 26 -13.13 -2.79 2.85
C SER A 26 -13.83 -2.32 1.57
N VAL A 27 -13.20 -2.43 0.40
CA VAL A 27 -13.86 -2.09 -0.88
C VAL A 27 -15.04 -3.02 -1.12
N ILE A 28 -14.86 -4.33 -0.98
CA ILE A 28 -15.95 -5.30 -1.16
C ILE A 28 -17.09 -5.00 -0.19
N ALA A 29 -16.80 -4.78 1.09
CA ALA A 29 -17.81 -4.46 2.09
C ALA A 29 -18.55 -3.15 1.75
N LEU A 30 -17.85 -2.11 1.30
CA LEU A 30 -18.46 -0.83 0.91
C LEU A 30 -19.36 -0.98 -0.32
N VAL A 31 -18.96 -1.77 -1.32
CA VAL A 31 -19.77 -2.02 -2.52
C VAL A 31 -20.99 -2.87 -2.20
N GLU A 32 -20.81 -3.98 -1.50
CA GLU A 32 -21.86 -4.97 -1.24
C GLU A 32 -22.89 -4.50 -0.20
N ILE A 33 -22.45 -3.80 0.87
CA ILE A 33 -23.33 -3.39 1.97
C ILE A 33 -24.05 -2.08 1.64
N ASN A 34 -23.35 -1.12 1.02
CA ASN A 34 -23.87 0.23 0.83
C ASN A 34 -24.23 0.54 -0.63
N ALA A 35 -24.11 -0.42 -1.55
CA ALA A 35 -24.29 -0.24 -2.99
C ALA A 35 -23.48 0.95 -3.56
N VAL A 36 -22.35 1.27 -2.92
CA VAL A 36 -21.51 2.41 -3.30
C VAL A 36 -20.78 2.07 -4.59
N ASN A 37 -20.62 3.06 -5.46
CA ASN A 37 -19.84 2.92 -6.69
C ASN A 37 -18.44 2.37 -6.37
N PRO A 38 -17.96 1.32 -7.08
CA PRO A 38 -16.65 0.71 -6.83
C PRO A 38 -15.48 1.69 -6.73
N LEU A 39 -15.49 2.79 -7.51
CA LEU A 39 -14.45 3.83 -7.44
C LEU A 39 -14.47 4.55 -6.08
N ILE A 40 -15.65 4.98 -5.63
CA ILE A 40 -15.80 5.63 -4.32
C ILE A 40 -15.47 4.66 -3.19
N ALA A 41 -15.87 3.40 -3.33
CA ALA A 41 -15.52 2.35 -2.39
C ALA A 41 -13.99 2.11 -2.33
N ASN A 42 -13.28 2.24 -3.46
CA ASN A 42 -11.82 2.12 -3.52
C ASN A 42 -11.12 3.20 -2.68
N ILE A 43 -11.60 4.45 -2.75
CA ILE A 43 -11.14 5.56 -1.92
C ILE A 43 -11.35 5.25 -0.43
N GLY A 44 -12.56 4.82 -0.06
CA GLY A 44 -12.87 4.45 1.33
C GLY A 44 -12.00 3.30 1.85
N GLY A 45 -11.80 2.28 1.03
CA GLY A 45 -10.93 1.15 1.37
C GLY A 45 -9.46 1.55 1.51
N PHE A 46 -8.97 2.50 0.71
CA PHE A 46 -7.63 3.04 0.86
C PHE A 46 -7.44 3.74 2.20
N PHE A 47 -8.40 4.55 2.65
CA PHE A 47 -8.31 5.19 3.96
C PHE A 47 -8.24 4.15 5.09
N ALA A 48 -9.07 3.11 5.05
CA ALA A 48 -9.03 2.03 6.03
C ALA A 48 -7.66 1.32 6.05
N ALA A 49 -7.15 0.97 4.88
CA ALA A 49 -5.85 0.33 4.71
C ALA A 49 -4.67 1.22 5.12
N PHE A 50 -4.76 2.52 4.83
CA PHE A 50 -3.76 3.50 5.22
C PHE A 50 -3.59 3.57 6.73
N TRP A 51 -4.69 3.59 7.49
CA TRP A 51 -4.64 3.57 8.95
C TRP A 51 -4.03 2.28 9.49
N VAL A 52 -4.40 1.12 8.93
CA VAL A 52 -3.79 -0.17 9.31
C VAL A 52 -2.29 -0.19 9.03
N SER A 53 -1.86 0.28 7.86
CA SER A 53 -0.45 0.37 7.50
C SER A 53 0.31 1.33 8.44
N TYR A 54 -0.26 2.50 8.70
CA TYR A 54 0.33 3.50 9.58
C TYR A 54 0.50 2.97 11.00
N PHE A 55 -0.56 2.42 11.61
CA PHE A 55 -0.48 1.87 12.96
C PHE A 55 0.41 0.62 13.02
N GLY A 56 0.37 -0.26 12.02
CA GLY A 56 1.25 -1.42 11.93
C GLY A 56 2.73 -1.04 11.85
N HIS A 57 3.08 -0.04 11.04
CA HIS A 57 4.45 0.47 11.00
C HIS A 57 4.83 1.22 12.27
N ARG A 58 3.92 2.04 12.82
CA ARG A 58 4.13 2.83 14.04
C ARG A 58 4.39 1.97 15.28
N PHE A 59 3.57 0.94 15.51
CA PHE A 59 3.65 0.14 16.74
C PHE A 59 4.54 -1.10 16.59
N TRP A 60 4.59 -1.73 15.42
CA TRP A 60 5.25 -3.03 15.26
C TRP A 60 6.59 -2.97 14.50
N THR A 61 6.70 -2.08 13.51
CA THR A 61 7.91 -1.99 12.68
C THR A 61 8.95 -1.05 13.29
N PHE A 62 8.53 0.09 13.85
CA PHE A 62 9.41 1.17 14.30
C PHE A 62 9.30 1.52 15.80
N GLY A 63 8.70 0.66 16.62
CA GLY A 63 8.37 0.92 18.04
C GLY A 63 9.51 1.31 19.01
N ASP A 64 10.75 1.48 18.53
CA ASP A 64 11.93 1.78 19.35
C ASP A 64 12.64 3.11 19.06
N ARG A 65 12.08 4.06 18.28
CA ARG A 65 12.78 5.34 18.05
C ARG A 65 11.95 6.59 18.33
N ASN A 66 12.25 7.13 19.51
CA ASN A 66 11.91 8.39 20.15
C ASN A 66 12.26 9.68 19.33
N ASN A 67 12.09 9.67 18.01
CA ASN A 67 12.35 10.84 17.17
C ASN A 67 11.30 10.94 16.05
N ILE A 68 10.14 11.45 16.45
CA ILE A 68 8.97 11.69 15.60
C ILE A 68 9.30 12.90 14.72
N ASN A 69 9.82 12.66 13.51
CA ASN A 69 9.85 13.71 12.50
C ASN A 69 8.53 13.65 11.71
N SER A 70 7.64 14.62 11.93
CA SER A 70 6.40 14.80 11.14
C SER A 70 6.66 14.81 9.62
N GLY A 71 7.87 15.20 9.20
CA GLY A 71 8.31 15.10 7.80
C GLY A 71 8.41 13.67 7.25
N ALA A 72 8.73 12.67 8.08
CA ALA A 72 8.75 11.26 7.66
C ALA A 72 7.33 10.71 7.43
N PHE A 73 6.38 11.13 8.28
CA PHE A 73 4.96 10.82 8.10
C PHE A 73 4.42 11.44 6.81
N LEU A 74 4.68 12.73 6.57
CA LEU A 74 4.17 13.41 5.38
C LEU A 74 4.74 12.81 4.08
N ARG A 75 6.02 12.42 4.10
CA ARG A 75 6.65 11.70 2.97
C ARG A 75 5.98 10.34 2.75
N PHE A 76 5.75 9.57 3.81
CA PHE A 76 5.05 8.28 3.71
C PHE A 76 3.63 8.44 3.18
N PHE A 77 2.89 9.41 3.69
CA PHE A 77 1.53 9.72 3.23
C PHE A 77 1.53 10.15 1.76
N ALA A 78 2.45 11.02 1.35
CA ALA A 78 2.57 11.44 -0.05
C ALA A 78 2.89 10.27 -0.99
N THR A 79 3.79 9.37 -0.59
CA THR A 79 4.09 8.15 -1.37
C THR A 79 2.89 7.22 -1.44
N ALA A 80 2.18 7.01 -0.34
CA ALA A 80 0.96 6.20 -0.31
C ALA A 80 -0.13 6.79 -1.19
N LEU A 81 -0.32 8.12 -1.14
CA LEU A 81 -1.31 8.83 -1.95
C LEU A 81 -0.98 8.78 -3.45
N PHE A 82 0.30 8.89 -3.81
CA PHE A 82 0.75 8.74 -5.20
C PHE A 82 0.50 7.32 -5.71
N GLY A 83 0.87 6.30 -4.92
CA GLY A 83 0.59 4.90 -5.25
C GLY A 83 -0.90 4.62 -5.38
N PHE A 84 -1.71 5.21 -4.51
CA PHE A 84 -3.17 5.12 -4.59
C PHE A 84 -3.73 5.84 -5.81
N GLY A 85 -3.23 7.01 -6.18
CA GLY A 85 -3.64 7.70 -7.40
C GLY A 85 -3.42 6.84 -8.65
N LEU A 86 -2.27 6.15 -8.73
CA LEU A 86 -2.01 5.18 -9.80
C LEU A 86 -2.96 3.97 -9.73
N ASN A 87 -3.26 3.47 -8.53
CA ASN A 87 -4.22 2.39 -8.32
C ASN A 87 -5.62 2.78 -8.83
N GLU A 88 -6.09 3.97 -8.45
CA GLU A 88 -7.41 4.50 -8.80
C GLU A 88 -7.54 4.73 -10.30
N ILE A 89 -6.52 5.31 -10.94
CA ILE A 89 -6.51 5.52 -12.40
C ILE A 89 -6.54 4.17 -13.12
N LEU A 90 -5.72 3.21 -12.70
CA LEU A 90 -5.69 1.89 -13.32
C LEU A 90 -7.04 1.18 -13.13
N PHE A 91 -7.61 1.25 -11.93
CA PHE A 91 -8.91 0.65 -11.62
C PHE A 91 -10.02 1.29 -12.45
N TYR A 92 -10.04 2.62 -12.56
CA TYR A 92 -10.96 3.36 -13.43
C TYR A 92 -10.85 2.91 -14.90
N LEU A 93 -9.63 2.83 -15.44
CA LEU A 93 -9.41 2.40 -16.82
C LEU A 93 -9.91 0.97 -17.05
N MET A 94 -9.67 0.06 -16.10
CA MET A 94 -10.18 -1.31 -16.20
C MET A 94 -11.71 -1.32 -16.18
N LEU A 95 -12.37 -0.60 -15.29
CA LEU A 95 -13.83 -0.53 -15.24
C LEU A 95 -14.45 0.14 -16.47
N ALA A 96 -13.78 1.14 -17.04
CA ALA A 96 -14.30 1.89 -18.18
C ALA A 96 -14.10 1.17 -19.52
N TYR A 97 -12.99 0.44 -19.69
CA TYR A 97 -12.59 -0.14 -20.98
C TYR A 97 -12.65 -1.67 -21.03
N THR A 98 -12.94 -2.35 -19.92
CA THR A 98 -13.04 -3.82 -19.90
C THR A 98 -14.34 -4.27 -19.24
N ALA A 99 -14.85 -5.43 -19.65
CA ALA A 99 -16.07 -6.03 -19.10
C ALA A 99 -15.81 -6.95 -17.90
N ILE A 100 -14.64 -6.84 -17.26
CA ILE A 100 -14.27 -7.72 -16.14
C ILE A 100 -14.99 -7.30 -14.86
N PRO A 101 -15.28 -8.25 -13.94
CA PRO A 101 -15.85 -7.92 -12.64
C PRO A 101 -14.97 -6.95 -11.87
N TYR A 102 -15.57 -6.00 -11.15
CA TYR A 102 -14.83 -4.99 -10.39
C TYR A 102 -13.90 -5.61 -9.33
N THR A 103 -14.27 -6.76 -8.76
CA THR A 103 -13.43 -7.49 -7.79
C THR A 103 -12.14 -8.01 -8.42
N VAL A 104 -12.18 -8.41 -9.70
CA VAL A 104 -11.02 -8.85 -10.48
C VAL A 104 -10.19 -7.65 -10.91
N ALA A 105 -10.82 -6.58 -11.40
CA ALA A 105 -10.15 -5.32 -11.73
C ALA A 105 -9.41 -4.74 -10.51
N LEU A 106 -10.05 -4.76 -9.33
CA LEU A 106 -9.46 -4.29 -8.08
C LEU A 106 -8.25 -5.15 -7.68
N ALA A 107 -8.37 -6.48 -7.76
CA ALA A 107 -7.27 -7.38 -7.44
C ALA A 107 -6.06 -7.12 -8.35
N ILE A 108 -6.29 -6.97 -9.66
CA ILE A 108 -5.23 -6.65 -10.61
C ILE A 108 -4.60 -5.30 -10.27
N ALA A 109 -5.41 -4.26 -10.05
CA ALA A 109 -4.91 -2.93 -9.73
C ALA A 109 -4.05 -2.92 -8.44
N VAL A 110 -4.51 -3.59 -7.39
CA VAL A 110 -3.78 -3.69 -6.12
C VAL A 110 -2.46 -4.46 -6.30
N ILE A 111 -2.47 -5.58 -7.03
CA ILE A 111 -1.26 -6.38 -7.30
C ILE A 111 -0.27 -5.58 -8.15
N THR A 112 -0.73 -4.92 -9.22
CA THR A 112 0.12 -4.11 -10.10
C THR A 112 0.78 -2.96 -9.35
N VAL A 113 0.04 -2.27 -8.48
CA VAL A 113 0.61 -1.20 -7.65
C VAL A 113 1.57 -1.78 -6.61
N ALA A 114 1.23 -2.88 -5.94
CA ALA A 114 2.13 -3.52 -4.98
C ALA A 114 3.46 -3.95 -5.62
N ILE A 115 3.41 -4.57 -6.82
CA ILE A 115 4.61 -4.94 -7.59
C ILE A 115 5.41 -3.70 -7.98
N SER A 116 4.75 -2.66 -8.51
CA SER A 116 5.39 -1.40 -8.86
C SER A 116 6.10 -0.78 -7.66
N THR A 117 5.41 -0.65 -6.52
CA THR A 117 5.97 -0.13 -5.28
C THR A 117 7.14 -0.98 -4.79
N TYR A 118 7.04 -2.31 -4.88
CA TYR A 118 8.15 -3.20 -4.54
C TYR A 118 9.36 -3.00 -5.46
N LEU A 119 9.16 -2.95 -6.78
CA LEU A 119 10.24 -2.73 -7.75
C LEU A 119 10.89 -1.36 -7.55
N LEU A 120 10.12 -0.30 -7.34
CA LEU A 120 10.64 1.02 -7.00
C LEU A 120 11.43 0.99 -5.69
N SER A 121 10.89 0.36 -4.65
CA SER A 121 11.58 0.23 -3.37
C SER A 121 12.89 -0.56 -3.51
N ARG A 122 12.91 -1.59 -4.36
CA ARG A 122 14.09 -2.40 -4.65
C ARG A 122 15.12 -1.59 -5.44
N VAL A 123 14.73 -0.95 -6.54
CA VAL A 123 15.65 -0.16 -7.37
C VAL A 123 16.24 1.02 -6.58
N TRP A 124 15.44 1.63 -5.68
CA TRP A 124 15.90 2.76 -4.89
C TRP A 124 16.71 2.34 -3.66
N ALA A 125 16.28 1.32 -2.91
CA ALA A 125 16.98 0.87 -1.69
C ALA A 125 18.31 0.14 -1.99
N PHE A 126 18.45 -0.48 -3.16
CA PHE A 126 19.70 -1.15 -3.55
C PHE A 126 20.69 -0.25 -4.30
N ARG A 127 20.35 1.01 -4.61
CA ARG A 127 21.27 1.98 -5.22
C ARG A 127 22.13 2.75 -4.21
N SER A 128 21.91 2.57 -2.91
CA SER A 128 22.63 3.29 -1.84
C SER A 128 23.65 2.44 -1.07
N GLN A 129 24.05 1.28 -1.60
CA GLN A 129 25.26 0.58 -1.14
C GLN A 129 26.38 0.64 -2.18
N GLU A 130 26.61 1.82 -2.78
CA GLU A 130 27.98 2.17 -3.18
C GLU A 130 28.76 2.43 -1.89
N ILE A 131 29.28 1.32 -1.34
CA ILE A 131 30.37 1.31 -0.37
C ILE A 131 31.52 2.07 -1.05
N GLN A 132 31.79 3.30 -0.60
CA GLN A 132 33.01 4.01 -0.97
C GLN A 132 34.22 3.14 -0.55
N PRO A 133 35.23 2.99 -1.43
CA PRO A 133 36.40 2.14 -1.18
C PRO A 133 37.26 2.61 0.00
#